data_AF-W7L5I3-F1
#
_entry.id   AF-W7L5I3-F1
#
_cell.length_a   1.000
_cell.length_b   1.000
_cell.length_c   1.000
_cell.angle_alpha   90.00
_cell.angle_beta   90.00
_cell.angle_gamma   90.00
#
_symmetry.space_group_name_H-M   'P 1'
#
loop_
_entity.id
_entity.type
_entity.pdbx_description
1 polymer ?
#
loop_
_entity_poly.entity_id
_entity_poly.type
_entity_poly.pdbx_seq_one_letter_code
_entity_poly.pdbx_strand_id
1 'polypeptide(L)' 'MDIDKMILGYNVSQKKRVEVGNYMVKFQRRKVSRKNYEYIYVVELFFMGNLVRKGIFTEYSNAVSFAGEIMYSLL' A
#
# COMPACT_ATOMS: atom_id res chain seq x y z
N MET A 1 7.18 5.80 -15.73
CA MET A 1 6.58 5.56 -14.40
C MET A 1 6.34 6.92 -13.78
N ASP A 2 5.10 7.20 -13.38
CA ASP A 2 4.64 8.54 -13.01
C ASP A 2 5.16 8.92 -11.61
N ILE A 3 5.95 9.99 -11.50
CA ILE A 3 6.60 10.41 -10.24
C ILE A 3 5.56 10.69 -9.15
N ASP A 4 4.42 11.23 -9.53
CA ASP A 4 3.35 11.59 -8.60
C ASP A 4 2.76 10.36 -7.92
N LYS A 5 2.55 9.27 -8.68
CA LYS A 5 2.07 7.99 -8.13
C LYS A 5 3.09 7.40 -7.15
N MET A 6 4.37 7.50 -7.45
CA MET A 6 5.44 7.05 -6.56
C MET A 6 5.47 7.81 -5.24
N ILE A 7 5.32 9.15 -5.29
CA ILE A 7 5.25 9.99 -4.10
C ILE A 7 4.02 9.63 -3.25
N LEU A 8 2.85 9.46 -3.88
CA LEU A 8 1.63 9.03 -3.18
C LEU A 8 1.81 7.67 -2.51
N GLY A 9 2.32 6.68 -3.24
CA GLY A 9 2.56 5.34 -2.71
C GLY A 9 3.55 5.33 -1.56
N TYR A 10 4.63 6.11 -1.66
CA TYR A 10 5.61 6.28 -0.59
C TYR A 10 4.96 6.90 0.66
N ASN A 11 4.15 7.95 0.49
CA ASN A 11 3.45 8.57 1.61
C ASN A 11 2.50 7.59 2.32
N VAL A 12 1.78 6.74 1.57
CA VAL A 12 0.95 5.69 2.15
C VAL A 12 1.80 4.69 2.94
N SER A 13 2.96 4.28 2.42
CA SER A 13 3.83 3.31 3.12
C SER A 13 4.36 3.85 4.45
N GLN A 14 4.65 5.16 4.52
CA GLN A 14 5.09 5.81 5.75
C GLN A 14 3.94 5.95 6.76
N LYS A 15 2.76 6.38 6.30
CA LYS A 15 1.58 6.59 7.15
C LYS A 15 0.91 5.28 7.57
N LYS A 16 1.09 4.19 6.81
CA LYS A 16 0.51 2.83 7.00
C LYS A 16 -1.01 2.73 6.92
N ARG A 17 -1.73 3.82 7.16
CA ARG A 17 -3.18 3.97 6.99
C ARG A 17 -3.46 5.38 6.49
N VAL A 18 -4.17 5.49 5.37
CA VAL A 18 -4.61 6.75 4.78
C VAL A 18 -6.09 6.64 4.48
N GLU A 19 -6.85 7.67 4.81
CA GLU A 19 -8.30 7.74 4.59
C GLU A 19 -8.60 8.87 3.59
N VAL A 20 -9.45 8.56 2.61
CA VAL A 20 -9.90 9.48 1.57
C VAL A 20 -11.41 9.28 1.42
N GLY A 21 -12.20 10.16 2.05
CA GLY A 21 -13.65 9.97 2.18
C GLY A 21 -13.98 8.63 2.83
N ASN A 22 -14.82 7.81 2.17
CA ASN A 22 -15.22 6.48 2.64
C ASN A 22 -14.20 5.37 2.33
N TYR A 23 -13.09 5.71 1.67
CA TYR A 23 -12.02 4.78 1.35
C TYR A 23 -10.90 4.82 2.39
N MET A 24 -10.31 3.66 2.65
CA MET A 24 -9.14 3.53 3.51
C MET A 24 -8.09 2.65 2.83
N VAL A 25 -6.88 3.16 2.66
CA VAL A 25 -5.72 2.40 2.19
C VAL A 25 -4.85 2.02 3.37
N LYS A 26 -4.60 0.73 3.57
CA LYS A 26 -3.66 0.21 4.55
C LYS A 26 -2.41 -0.33 3.85
N PHE A 27 -1.25 -0.04 4.41
CA PHE A 27 0.04 -0.54 3.96
C PHE A 27 0.77 -1.16 5.15
N GLN A 28 1.02 -2.46 5.06
CA GLN A 28 1.63 -3.24 6.12
C GLN A 28 2.91 -3.89 5.61
N ARG A 29 3.96 -3.86 6.43
CA ARG A 29 5.16 -4.67 6.24
C ARG A 29 5.16 -5.77 7.29
N ARG A 30 5.18 -7.03 6.87
CA ARG A 30 5.26 -8.20 7.75
C ARG A 30 6.58 -8.92 7.54
N LYS A 31 7.24 -9.32 8.63
CA LYS A 31 8.47 -10.12 8.57
C LYS A 31 8.08 -11.59 8.46
N VAL A 32 8.56 -12.28 7.43
CA VAL A 32 8.23 -13.70 7.18
C VAL A 32 9.31 -14.62 7.73
N SER A 33 10.58 -14.20 7.66
CA SER A 33 11.70 -14.94 8.24
C SER A 33 12.56 -14.04 9.12
N ARG A 34 12.89 -14.51 10.33
CA ARG A 34 13.83 -13.80 11.22
C ARG A 34 15.28 -13.89 10.73
N LYS A 35 15.65 -15.01 10.09
CA LYS A 35 17.03 -15.31 9.66
C LYS A 35 17.42 -14.56 8.38
N ASN A 36 16.50 -14.44 7.43
CA ASN A 36 16.80 -13.91 6.09
C ASN A 36 16.33 -12.46 5.87
N TYR A 37 15.79 -11.80 6.90
CA TYR A 37 15.21 -10.45 6.77
C TYR A 37 14.18 -10.34 5.63
N GLU A 38 13.48 -11.42 5.32
CA GLU A 38 12.45 -11.43 4.28
C GLU A 38 11.21 -10.73 4.80
N TYR A 39 10.77 -9.75 4.03
CA TYR A 39 9.55 -8.99 4.27
C TYR A 39 8.52 -9.28 3.18
N ILE A 40 7.26 -9.30 3.58
CA ILE A 40 6.13 -9.16 2.67
C ILE A 40 5.45 -7.83 2.96
N TYR A 41 4.98 -7.20 1.90
CA TYR A 41 4.25 -5.95 1.91
C TYR A 41 2.83 -6.25 1.49
N VAL A 42 1.88 -5.82 2.31
CA VAL A 42 0.46 -6.03 2.08
C VAL A 42 -0.19 -4.66 1.97
N VAL A 43 -0.84 -4.41 0.84
CA VAL A 43 -1.59 -3.18 0.58
C VAL A 43 -3.06 -3.55 0.41
N GLU A 44 -3.92 -2.92 1.19
CA GLU A 44 -5.35 -3.22 1.25
C GLU A 44 -6.15 -1.92 1.07
N LEU A 45 -7.13 -1.92 0.18
CA LEU A 45 -8.11 -0.85 0.01
C LEU A 45 -9.44 -1.32 0.59
N PHE A 46 -10.01 -0.50 1.46
CA PHE A 46 -11.32 -0.69 2.04
C PHE A 46 -12.27 0.40 1.55
N PHE A 47 -13.53 0.05 1.33
CA PHE A 47 -14.63 1.00 1.11
C PHE A 47 -15.72 0.72 2.14
N MET A 48 -16.08 1.72 2.94
CA MET A 48 -17.05 1.58 4.04
C MET A 48 -16.75 0.36 4.95
N GLY A 49 -15.47 0.13 5.25
CA GLY A 49 -15.01 -0.98 6.10
C GLY A 49 -14.87 -2.34 5.39
N ASN A 50 -15.35 -2.49 4.15
CA ASN A 50 -15.23 -3.72 3.38
C ASN A 50 -13.95 -3.74 2.55
N LEU A 51 -13.20 -4.84 2.57
CA LEU A 51 -12.01 -5.01 1.73
C LEU A 51 -12.43 -5.13 0.27
N VAL A 52 -12.05 -4.18 -0.58
CA VAL A 52 -12.42 -4.15 -2.01
C VAL A 52 -11.24 -4.46 -2.94
N ARG A 53 -10.00 -4.22 -2.50
CA ARG A 53 -8.80 -4.54 -3.29
C ARG A 53 -7.65 -4.88 -2.36
N LYS A 54 -6.79 -5.82 -2.78
CA LYS A 54 -5.61 -6.24 -2.03
C LYS A 54 -4.45 -6.60 -2.96
N GLY A 55 -3.24 -6.26 -2.55
CA GLY A 55 -2.00 -6.70 -3.17
C GLY A 55 -1.01 -7.19 -2.11
N ILE A 56 -0.26 -8.25 -2.44
CA ILE A 56 0.81 -8.80 -1.60
C ILE A 56 2.08 -8.83 -2.46
N PHE A 57 3.17 -8.29 -1.92
CA PHE A 57 4.42 -8.10 -2.65
C PHE A 57 5.61 -8.49 -1.78
N THR A 58 6.65 -9.04 -2.40
CA THR A 58 7.97 -9.25 -1.77
C THR A 58 8.88 -8.04 -1.97
N GLU A 59 8.70 -7.32 -3.08
CA GLU A 59 9.43 -6.09 -3.39
C GLU A 59 8.70 -4.83 -2.92
N TYR A 60 9.43 -3.97 -2.20
CA TYR A 60 8.88 -2.73 -1.66
C TYR A 60 8.43 -1.75 -2.76
N SER A 61 9.21 -1.63 -3.83
CA SER A 61 8.90 -0.76 -4.99
C SER A 61 7.56 -1.11 -5.63
N ASN A 62 7.26 -2.40 -5.76
CA ASN A 62 6.00 -2.87 -6.35
C ASN A 62 4.82 -2.58 -5.42
N ALA A 63 4.99 -2.77 -4.10
CA ALA A 63 3.97 -2.39 -3.12
C ALA A 63 3.70 -0.88 -3.12
N VAL A 64 4.75 -0.06 -3.19
CA VAL A 64 4.63 1.40 -3.27
C VAL A 64 3.93 1.81 -4.56
N SER A 65 4.31 1.24 -5.71
CA SER A 65 3.67 1.51 -7.00
C SER A 65 2.17 1.22 -6.94
N PHE A 66 1.81 0.06 -6.42
CA PHE A 66 0.41 -0.36 -6.28
C PHE A 66 -0.39 0.55 -5.34
N ALA A 67 0.20 0.93 -4.20
CA ALA A 67 -0.43 1.90 -3.29
C ALA A 67 -0.60 3.28 -3.94
N GLY A 68 0.38 3.70 -4.75
CA GLY A 68 0.35 4.93 -5.52
C GLY A 68 -0.76 4.96 -6.57
N GLU A 69 -0.94 3.87 -7.31
CA GLU A 69 -2.05 3.71 -8.26
C GLU A 69 -3.41 3.78 -7.57
N ILE A 70 -3.56 3.11 -6.42
CA ILE A 70 -4.79 3.19 -5.63
C ILE A 70 -5.06 4.64 -5.22
N MET A 71 -4.09 5.31 -4.60
CA MET A 71 -4.28 6.68 -4.13
C MET A 71 -4.60 7.64 -5.26
N TYR A 72 -3.89 7.53 -6.39
CA TYR A 72 -4.12 8.39 -7.54
C TYR A 72 -5.52 8.22 -8.13
N SER A 73 -6.09 7.01 -8.07
CA SER A 73 -7.47 6.76 -8.52
C SER A 73 -8.56 7.28 -7.56
N LEU A 74 -8.18 7.72 -6.35
CA LEU A 74 -9.09 8.24 -5.33
C LEU A 74 -9.06 9.78 -5.22
N LEU A 75 -8.16 10.43 -5.96
CA LEU A 75 -8.05 11.90 -6.07
C LEU A 75 -8.82 12.38 -7.30
#